data_AF-A0A2X2WJR1-F1
#
_entry.id   AF-A0A2X2WJR1-F1
#
_cell.length_a   1.000
_cell.length_b   1.000
_cell.length_c   1.000
_cell.angle_alpha   90.00
_cell.angle_beta   90.00
_cell.angle_gamma   90.00
#
_symmetry.space_group_name_H-M   'P 1'
#
loop_
_entity.id
_entity.type
_entity.pdbx_description
1 polymer ?
#
loop_
_entity_poly.entity_id
_entity_poly.type
_entity_poly.pdbx_seq_one_letter_code
_entity_poly.pdbx_strand_id
1 'polypeptide(L)' 'MVTCSIPYQLAGRFAGVATTDIRLDNVATFMQQQGNSTGGYAFVVDKQGQILYFPQGRSRAV' A
#
# COMPACT_ATOMS: atom_id res chain seq x y z
N MET A 1 -0.01 5.83 3.36
CA MET A 1 -0.58 6.11 2.02
C MET A 1 0.44 5.64 1.01
N VAL A 2 0.01 5.02 -0.08
CA VAL A 2 0.89 4.63 -1.19
C VAL A 2 0.36 5.29 -2.45
N THR A 3 1.22 5.98 -3.18
CA THR A 3 0.88 6.62 -4.45
C THR A 3 1.20 5.66 -5.58
N CYS A 4 0.18 5.30 -6.36
CA CYS A 4 0.34 4.55 -7.59
C CYS A 4 0.51 5.55 -8.74
N SER A 5 1.60 5.43 -9.49
CA SER A 5 1.96 6.37 -10.56
C SER A 5 2.04 5.65 -11.91
N ILE A 6 1.46 6.25 -12.95
CA ILE A 6 1.60 5.78 -14.33
C ILE A 6 2.11 6.93 -15.22
N PRO A 7 2.99 6.65 -16.20
CA PRO A 7 3.43 7.67 -17.15
C PRO A 7 2.27 8.02 -18.09
N TYR A 8 1.98 9.30 -18.24
CA TYR A 8 1.03 9.82 -19.22
C TYR A 8 1.78 10.19 -20.51
N GLN A 9 1.27 9.71 -21.64
CA GLN A 9 1.80 10.04 -22.95
C GLN A 9 0.76 10.83 -23.77
N LEU A 10 1.20 11.91 -24.40
CA LEU A 10 0.43 12.67 -25.37
C LEU A 10 1.19 12.64 -26.71
N ALA A 11 0.50 12.18 -27.76
CA ALA A 11 1.09 12.03 -29.10
C ALA A 11 2.42 11.24 -29.12
N GLY A 12 2.47 10.13 -28.35
CA GLY A 12 3.65 9.27 -28.27
C GLY A 12 4.84 9.86 -27.50
N ARG A 13 4.65 11.00 -26.80
CA ARG A 13 5.68 11.65 -25.98
C ARG A 13 5.24 11.68 -24.53
N PHE A 14 6.20 11.49 -23.62
CA PHE A 14 5.96 11.67 -22.20
C PHE A 14 5.44 13.10 -21.93
N ALA A 15 4.30 13.19 -21.27
CA ALA A 15 3.58 14.45 -21.03
C ALA A 15 3.21 14.66 -19.56
N GLY A 16 3.58 13.72 -18.68
CA GLY A 16 3.36 13.85 -17.24
C GLY A 16 3.19 12.49 -16.56
N VAL A 17 2.74 12.53 -15.31
CA VAL A 17 2.46 11.34 -14.49
C VAL A 17 1.06 11.48 -13.93
N ALA A 18 0.22 10.47 -14.14
CA ALA A 18 -1.05 10.36 -13.46
C ALA A 18 -0.86 9.55 -12.17
N THR A 19 -1.42 10.05 -11.06
CA THR A 19 -1.25 9.44 -9.74
C THR A 19 -2.58 9.19 -9.07
N THR A 20 -2.69 8.06 -8.39
CA THR A 20 -3.80 7.77 -7.47
C THR A 20 -3.22 7.36 -6.13
N ASP A 21 -3.72 7.99 -5.06
CA ASP A 21 -3.34 7.64 -3.70
C ASP A 21 -4.26 6.55 -3.14
N ILE A 22 -3.63 5.48 -2.65
CA ILE A 22 -4.29 4.42 -1.90
C ILE A 22 -4.00 4.63 -0.41
N ARG A 23 -5.08 4.79 0.36
CA ARG A 23 -4.97 4.81 1.82
C ARG A 23 -4.79 3.38 2.33
N LEU A 24 -3.88 3.22 3.28
CA LEU A 24 -3.52 1.92 3.85
C LEU A 24 -4.46 1.47 4.96
N ASP A 25 -5.34 2.34 5.43
CA ASP A 25 -6.40 2.05 6.40
C ASP A 25 -7.41 1.02 5.85
N ASN A 26 -7.88 1.19 4.61
CA ASN A 26 -8.78 0.24 3.96
C ASN A 26 -8.09 -1.12 3.72
N VAL A 27 -6.81 -1.09 3.36
CA VAL A 27 -5.99 -2.31 3.23
C VAL A 27 -5.80 -2.98 4.60
N ALA A 28 -5.56 -2.20 5.65
CA ALA A 28 -5.44 -2.69 7.01
C ALA A 28 -6.70 -3.40 7.48
N THR A 29 -7.89 -2.82 7.24
CA THR A 29 -9.18 -3.46 7.58
C THR A 29 -9.34 -4.80 6.88
N PHE A 30 -9.04 -4.88 5.58
CA PHE A 30 -9.07 -6.15 4.84
C PHE A 30 -8.10 -7.18 5.43
N MET A 31 -6.84 -6.78 5.67
CA MET A 31 -5.82 -7.66 6.22
C MET A 31 -6.19 -8.16 7.63
N GLN A 32 -6.83 -7.32 8.44
CA GLN A 32 -7.29 -7.69 9.78
C GLN A 32 -8.43 -8.71 9.72
N GLN A 33 -9.38 -8.55 8.80
CA GLN A 33 -10.44 -9.54 8.57
C GLN A 33 -9.87 -10.90 8.14
N GLN A 34 -8.90 -10.91 7.23
CA GLN A 34 -8.25 -12.15 6.77
C GLN A 34 -7.34 -12.76 7.83
N GLY A 35 -6.62 -11.96 8.61
CA GLY A 35 -5.79 -12.46 9.72
C GLY A 35 -6.64 -13.15 10.80
N ASN A 36 -7.75 -12.54 11.19
CA ASN A 36 -8.65 -13.06 12.21
C ASN A 36 -9.30 -14.40 11.81
N SER A 37 -9.52 -14.65 10.51
CA SER A 37 -10.11 -15.92 10.04
C SER A 37 -9.22 -17.13 10.30
N THR A 38 -7.92 -16.91 10.47
CA THR A 38 -6.92 -17.97 10.73
C THR A 38 -6.49 -18.04 12.20
N GLY A 39 -7.01 -17.15 13.06
CA GLY A 39 -6.56 -16.99 14.45
C GLY A 39 -5.14 -16.39 14.58
N GLY A 40 -4.59 -15.87 13.49
CA GLY A 40 -3.26 -15.27 13.42
C GLY A 40 -3.30 -13.78 13.08
N TYR A 41 -2.24 -13.29 12.45
CA TYR A 41 -2.12 -11.90 12.03
C TYR A 41 -1.54 -11.84 10.61
N ALA A 42 -1.93 -10.80 9.86
CA ALA A 42 -1.42 -10.55 8.51
C ALA A 42 -0.65 -9.23 8.49
N PHE A 43 0.50 -9.20 7.82
CA PHE A 43 1.30 -8.00 7.61
C PHE A 43 1.68 -7.91 6.13
N VAL A 44 1.98 -6.70 5.65
CA VAL A 44 2.34 -6.45 4.25
C VAL A 44 3.73 -5.85 4.21
N VAL A 45 4.59 -6.42 3.37
CA VAL A 45 5.93 -5.90 3.06
C VAL A 45 6.05 -5.64 1.56
N ASP A 46 6.91 -4.69 1.20
CA ASP A 46 7.35 -4.52 -0.18
C ASP A 46 8.49 -5.48 -0.55
N LYS A 47 8.97 -5.40 -1.79
CA LYS A 47 10.06 -6.24 -2.31
C LYS A 47 11.42 -6.01 -1.61
N GLN A 48 11.60 -4.88 -0.94
CA GLN A 48 12.80 -4.56 -0.16
C GLN A 48 12.66 -4.97 1.32
N GLY A 49 11.50 -5.54 1.70
CA GLY A 49 11.20 -5.91 3.08
C GLY A 49 10.71 -4.76 3.94
N GLN A 50 10.36 -3.60 3.36
CA GLN A 50 9.78 -2.49 4.11
C GLN A 50 8.34 -2.80 4.50
N ILE A 51 7.98 -2.51 5.75
CA ILE A 51 6.63 -2.76 6.27
C ILE A 51 5.67 -1.70 5.74
N LEU A 52 4.71 -2.14 4.93
CA LEU A 52 3.59 -1.32 4.46
C LEU A 52 2.39 -1.38 5.42
N TYR A 53 2.20 -2.51 6.10
CA TYR A 53 1.16 -2.69 7.12
C TYR A 53 1.60 -3.71 8.16
N PHE A 54 1.35 -3.42 9.44
CA PHE A 54 1.52 -4.37 10.53
C PHE A 54 0.34 -4.28 11.52
N PRO A 55 -0.23 -5.42 11.96
CA PRO A 55 -1.34 -5.45 12.89
C PRO A 55 -0.83 -5.18 14.31
N GLN A 56 -1.31 -4.09 14.91
CA GLN A 56 -0.88 -3.56 16.21
C GLN A 56 0.57 -3.03 16.24
N GLY A 57 0.67 -1.71 16.15
CA GLY A 57 1.92 -0.97 16.28
C GLY A 57 1.83 0.31 15.48
N ARG A 58 1.90 1.45 16.17
CA ARG A 58 2.02 2.77 15.55
C ARG A 58 3.30 2.76 14.71
N SER A 59 3.19 2.54 13.40
CA SER A 59 4.32 2.70 12.48
C SER A 59 4.75 4.16 12.50
N ARG A 60 5.74 4.50 13.33
CA ARG A 60 6.60 5.66 13.08
C ARG A 60 7.49 5.25 11.91
N ALA A 61 7.14 5.72 10.72
CA ALA A 61 8.10 5.78 9.64
C ALA A 61 9.25 6.69 10.10
N VAL A 62 10.47 6.15 10.10
CA VAL A 62 11.71 6.91 10.29
C VAL A 62 12.15 7.44 8.93
#